data_AF-A0A4P6FUJ4-F1
#
_entry.id   AF-A0A4P6FUJ4-F1
#
_cell.length_a   1.000
_cell.length_b   1.000
_cell.length_c   1.000
_cell.angle_alpha   90.00
_cell.angle_beta   90.00
_cell.angle_gamma   90.00
#
_symmetry.space_group_name_H-M   'P 1'
#
loop_
_entity.id
_entity.type
_entity.pdbx_description
1 polymer ?
#
loop_
_entity_poly.entity_id
_entity_poly.type
_entity_poly.pdbx_seq_one_letter_code
_entity_poly.pdbx_strand_id
1 'polypeptide(L)'
;MSNLVTGFIGANPLIGIAVATFHYAGPDVDEMQNKQRALELRQAATQIVSVASMRQVENGAALVARTPIASLRESGYLKAVPVNPFIDRGGYPFQLLFSGDLESTGYYADLVFLSIGRTEEARAVCEAVNFQAQGKPGVDEIPTVFGSDVRPVVVRESGCFRMHDVGVSGAAASHDYVVYTRL
;
A
#
# COMPACT_ATOMS: atom_id res chain seq x y z
N MET A 1 -66.09 -0.74 -19.11
CA MET A 1 -66.46 -1.17 -17.75
C MET A 1 -65.61 -2.38 -17.40
N SER A 2 -64.95 -2.33 -16.23
CA SER A 2 -64.10 -3.36 -15.57
C SER A 2 -62.66 -3.49 -16.12
N ASN A 3 -61.58 -3.05 -15.45
CA ASN A 3 -60.96 -3.51 -14.17
C ASN A 3 -60.71 -5.03 -14.19
N LEU A 4 -59.59 -5.62 -13.77
CA LEU A 4 -58.27 -5.24 -13.21
C LEU A 4 -57.57 -6.61 -13.00
N VAL A 5 -56.22 -6.65 -12.93
CA VAL A 5 -55.43 -7.62 -12.09
C VAL A 5 -55.42 -9.10 -12.53
N THR A 6 -54.37 -9.92 -12.48
CA THR A 6 -52.95 -9.84 -12.13
C THR A 6 -52.39 -11.24 -12.37
N GLY A 7 -51.15 -11.37 -12.82
CA GLY A 7 -50.48 -12.67 -12.89
C GLY A 7 -49.07 -12.56 -13.41
N PHE A 8 -48.17 -12.02 -12.59
CA PHE A 8 -46.73 -11.90 -12.80
C PHE A 8 -46.11 -13.20 -13.35
N ILE A 9 -45.80 -13.23 -14.64
CA ILE A 9 -44.78 -14.12 -15.21
C ILE A 9 -43.61 -13.22 -15.61
N GLY A 10 -42.88 -12.80 -14.59
CA GLY A 10 -41.76 -11.87 -14.70
C GLY A 10 -40.84 -12.05 -13.50
N ALA A 11 -40.29 -13.25 -13.34
CA ALA A 11 -39.27 -13.53 -12.35
C ALA A 11 -38.17 -14.37 -13.02
N ASN A 12 -37.16 -13.64 -13.50
CA ASN A 12 -35.85 -14.14 -13.89
C ASN A 12 -35.35 -15.26 -12.94
N PRO A 13 -34.95 -16.45 -13.43
CA PRO A 13 -34.20 -17.41 -12.62
C PRO A 13 -32.75 -16.97 -12.34
N LEU A 14 -32.36 -15.74 -12.69
CA LEU A 14 -31.00 -15.20 -12.52
C LEU A 14 -30.66 -14.72 -11.11
N ILE A 15 -31.63 -14.62 -10.20
CA ILE A 15 -31.39 -14.15 -8.82
C ILE A 15 -31.12 -15.33 -7.84
N GLY A 16 -31.23 -16.57 -8.30
CA GLY A 16 -30.95 -17.76 -7.47
C GLY A 16 -29.47 -18.12 -7.33
N ILE A 17 -28.58 -17.61 -8.20
CA ILE A 17 -27.14 -18.00 -8.23
C ILE A 17 -26.25 -16.97 -7.53
N ALA A 18 -26.74 -15.78 -7.20
CA ALA A 18 -25.92 -14.74 -6.58
C ALA A 18 -25.78 -14.87 -5.04
N VAL A 19 -26.62 -15.67 -4.37
CA VAL A 19 -26.64 -15.77 -2.90
C VAL A 19 -25.98 -17.05 -2.37
N ALA A 20 -25.75 -18.05 -3.24
CA ALA A 20 -25.16 -19.33 -2.82
C ALA A 20 -23.61 -19.36 -2.85
N THR A 21 -22.95 -18.36 -3.44
CA THR A 21 -21.47 -18.32 -3.51
C THR A 21 -20.81 -17.71 -2.27
N PHE A 22 -21.56 -17.08 -1.36
CA PHE A 22 -21.00 -16.48 -0.14
C PHE A 22 -20.68 -17.48 0.98
N HIS A 23 -20.97 -18.78 0.82
CA HIS A 23 -20.66 -19.80 1.84
C HIS A 23 -19.53 -20.77 1.43
N TYR A 24 -18.88 -20.53 0.29
CA TYR A 24 -17.77 -21.37 -0.20
C TYR A 24 -16.58 -20.54 -0.72
N ALA A 25 -16.44 -19.30 -0.26
CA ALA A 25 -15.20 -18.54 -0.41
C ALA A 25 -14.20 -19.08 0.63
N GLY A 26 -13.44 -20.09 0.23
CA GLY A 26 -12.41 -20.71 1.06
C GLY A 26 -11.16 -19.82 1.23
N PRO A 27 -10.14 -20.31 1.95
CA PRO A 27 -8.87 -19.59 2.19
C PRO A 27 -8.17 -19.12 0.90
N ASP A 28 -8.42 -19.78 -0.23
CA ASP A 28 -7.87 -19.40 -1.54
C ASP A 28 -8.35 -18.00 -2.01
N VAL A 29 -9.56 -17.58 -1.64
CA VAL A 29 -10.10 -16.27 -2.02
C VAL A 29 -9.37 -15.16 -1.27
N ASP A 30 -9.13 -15.34 0.03
CA ASP A 30 -8.40 -14.39 0.85
C ASP A 30 -6.94 -14.26 0.38
N GLU A 31 -6.31 -15.39 0.04
CA GLU A 31 -4.95 -15.39 -0.51
C GLU A 31 -4.88 -14.61 -1.84
N MET A 32 -5.83 -14.82 -2.74
CA MET A 32 -5.88 -14.12 -4.03
C MET A 32 -6.15 -12.62 -3.84
N GLN A 33 -7.02 -12.24 -2.92
CA GLN A 33 -7.25 -10.84 -2.56
C GLN A 33 -5.98 -10.19 -1.99
N ASN A 34 -5.25 -10.88 -1.12
CA ASN A 34 -4.01 -10.37 -0.55
C ASN A 34 -2.92 -10.19 -1.61
N LYS A 35 -2.80 -11.13 -2.56
CA LYS A 35 -1.89 -11.00 -3.71
C LYS A 35 -2.26 -9.83 -4.62
N GLN A 36 -3.56 -9.64 -4.87
CA GLN A 36 -4.05 -8.51 -5.66
C GLN A 36 -3.73 -7.18 -4.98
N ARG A 37 -4.00 -7.05 -3.69
CA ARG A 37 -3.67 -5.83 -2.93
C ARG A 37 -2.17 -5.57 -2.89
N ALA A 38 -1.35 -6.60 -2.69
CA ALA A 38 0.11 -6.50 -2.78
C ALA A 38 0.54 -5.93 -4.15
N LEU A 39 -0.05 -6.41 -5.24
CA LEU A 39 0.22 -5.91 -6.58
C LEU A 39 -0.22 -4.44 -6.75
N GLU A 40 -1.43 -4.10 -6.30
CA GLU A 40 -1.96 -2.72 -6.34
C GLU A 40 -1.06 -1.74 -5.60
N LEU A 41 -0.61 -2.09 -4.39
CA LEU A 41 0.30 -1.27 -3.60
C LEU A 41 1.65 -1.05 -4.29
N ARG A 42 2.22 -2.12 -4.87
CA ARG A 42 3.49 -2.03 -5.61
C ARG A 42 3.34 -1.16 -6.85
N GLN A 43 2.27 -1.33 -7.63
CA GLN A 43 2.01 -0.50 -8.81
C GLN A 43 1.86 0.97 -8.43
N ALA A 44 1.13 1.29 -7.36
CA ALA A 44 1.02 2.65 -6.84
C ALA A 44 2.37 3.23 -6.41
N ALA A 45 3.18 2.47 -5.67
CA ALA A 45 4.51 2.89 -5.25
C ALA A 45 5.44 3.12 -6.46
N THR A 46 5.48 2.20 -7.43
CA THR A 46 6.25 2.34 -8.66
C THR A 46 5.80 3.55 -9.50
N GLN A 47 4.49 3.84 -9.54
CA GLN A 47 4.00 5.05 -10.19
C GLN A 47 4.57 6.31 -9.52
N ILE A 48 4.55 6.37 -8.18
CA ILE A 48 5.12 7.50 -7.41
C ILE A 48 6.63 7.63 -7.69
N VAL A 49 7.38 6.53 -7.69
CA VAL A 49 8.81 6.53 -8.02
C VAL A 49 9.04 7.09 -9.43
N SER A 50 8.34 6.57 -10.43
CA SER A 50 8.50 7.01 -11.82
C SER A 50 8.25 8.51 -11.99
N VAL A 51 7.20 9.07 -11.37
CA VAL A 51 6.93 10.50 -11.46
C VAL A 51 7.91 11.34 -10.65
N ALA A 52 8.42 10.83 -9.53
CA ALA A 52 9.44 11.50 -8.75
C ALA A 52 10.75 11.61 -9.54
N SER A 53 11.17 10.53 -10.21
CA SER A 53 12.33 10.54 -11.09
C SER A 53 12.14 11.48 -12.28
N MET A 54 10.95 11.51 -12.91
CA MET A 54 10.64 12.47 -13.99
C MET A 54 10.78 13.92 -13.52
N ARG A 55 10.18 14.25 -12.37
CA ARG A 55 10.30 15.59 -11.78
C ARG A 55 11.74 15.97 -11.49
N GLN A 56 12.55 15.02 -11.01
CA GLN A 56 13.98 15.26 -10.76
C GLN A 56 14.74 15.54 -12.06
N VAL A 57 14.47 14.80 -13.13
CA VAL A 57 15.10 15.02 -14.44
C VAL A 57 14.73 16.39 -15.00
N GLU A 58 13.46 16.80 -14.89
CA GLU A 58 12.99 18.08 -15.43
C GLU A 58 13.48 19.30 -14.63
N ASN A 59 13.47 19.22 -13.30
CA ASN A 59 13.82 20.36 -12.45
C ASN A 59 15.29 20.37 -12.00
N GLY A 60 16.05 19.30 -12.29
CA GLY A 60 17.44 19.13 -11.88
C GLY A 60 17.66 18.93 -10.37
N ALA A 61 16.59 18.70 -9.60
CA ALA A 61 16.64 18.55 -8.15
C ALA A 61 15.78 17.37 -7.67
N ALA A 62 16.33 16.54 -6.79
CA ALA A 62 15.60 15.44 -6.16
C ALA A 62 14.53 15.98 -5.19
N LEU A 63 13.53 15.15 -4.91
CA LEU A 63 12.49 15.47 -3.94
C LEU A 63 13.07 15.48 -2.53
N VAL A 64 12.69 16.46 -1.72
CA VAL A 64 13.03 16.48 -0.30
C VAL A 64 12.16 15.45 0.44
N ALA A 65 12.72 14.78 1.45
CA ALA A 65 11.98 13.90 2.33
C ALA A 65 10.80 14.63 2.98
N ARG A 66 9.70 13.90 3.19
CA ARG A 66 8.40 14.37 3.66
C ARG A 66 7.73 15.40 2.74
N THR A 67 8.19 15.55 1.49
CA THR A 67 7.41 16.26 0.46
C THR A 67 6.07 15.55 0.29
N PRO A 68 4.93 16.26 0.41
CA PRO A 68 3.61 15.66 0.22
C PRO A 68 3.46 15.13 -1.20
N ILE A 69 3.01 13.88 -1.38
CA ILE A 69 2.76 13.31 -2.72
C ILE A 69 1.70 14.12 -3.48
N ALA A 70 0.80 14.80 -2.76
CA ALA A 70 -0.14 15.75 -3.34
C ALA A 70 0.53 16.86 -4.17
N SER A 71 1.76 17.27 -3.84
CA SER A 71 2.50 18.27 -4.62
C SER A 71 2.80 17.76 -6.03
N LEU A 72 3.03 16.45 -6.20
CA LEU A 72 3.28 15.85 -7.53
C LEU A 72 2.03 15.88 -8.42
N ARG A 73 0.84 15.83 -7.82
CA ARG A 73 -0.43 16.06 -8.54
C ARG A 73 -0.58 17.53 -8.90
N GLU A 74 -0.32 18.43 -7.95
CA GLU A 74 -0.44 19.88 -8.17
C GLU A 74 0.53 20.39 -9.24
N SER A 75 1.73 19.80 -9.32
CA SER A 75 2.69 20.06 -10.40
C SER A 75 2.38 19.32 -11.72
N GLY A 76 1.28 18.57 -11.80
CA GLY A 76 0.82 17.93 -13.04
C GLY A 76 1.46 16.58 -13.38
N TYR A 77 2.37 16.05 -12.56
CA TYR A 77 3.00 14.75 -12.79
C TYR A 77 2.07 13.56 -12.47
N LEU A 78 1.16 13.73 -11.50
CA LEU A 78 0.13 12.75 -11.17
C LEU A 78 -1.26 13.26 -11.54
N LYS A 79 -2.07 12.38 -12.14
CA LYS A 79 -3.50 12.65 -12.35
C LYS A 79 -4.30 12.59 -11.05
N ALA A 80 -3.93 11.66 -10.17
CA ALA A 80 -4.54 11.47 -8.86
C ALA A 80 -3.48 10.97 -7.87
N VAL A 81 -3.68 11.26 -6.59
CA VAL A 81 -2.84 10.74 -5.51
C VAL A 81 -3.29 9.31 -5.19
N PRO A 82 -2.41 8.30 -5.26
CA PRO A 82 -2.76 6.94 -4.87
C PRO A 82 -3.24 6.88 -3.41
N VAL A 83 -4.31 6.12 -3.18
CA VAL A 83 -4.89 5.94 -1.84
C VAL A 83 -4.40 4.62 -1.26
N ASN A 84 -4.04 4.62 0.03
CA ASN A 84 -3.75 3.39 0.75
C ASN A 84 -5.06 2.65 1.09
N PRO A 85 -5.31 1.42 0.58
CA PRO A 85 -6.50 0.64 0.92
C PRO A 85 -6.57 0.21 2.40
N PHE A 86 -5.50 0.39 3.17
CA PHE A 86 -5.41 0.11 4.60
C PHE A 86 -5.58 1.35 5.48
N ILE A 87 -5.90 2.53 4.92
CA ILE A 87 -6.02 3.79 5.68
C ILE A 87 -7.02 3.66 6.83
N ASP A 88 -8.18 3.04 6.58
CA ASP A 88 -9.24 2.84 7.58
C ASP A 88 -8.91 1.72 8.60
N ARG A 89 -7.80 1.01 8.41
CA ARG A 89 -7.33 -0.11 9.25
C ARG A 89 -6.07 0.26 10.04
N GLY A 90 -5.77 1.54 10.14
CA GLY A 90 -4.60 2.07 10.86
C GLY A 90 -3.34 2.18 10.02
N GLY A 91 -3.42 1.98 8.70
CA GLY A 91 -2.34 2.33 7.77
C GLY A 91 -2.22 3.85 7.57
N TYR A 92 -1.10 4.28 6.99
CA TYR A 92 -0.81 5.68 6.71
C TYR A 92 -0.78 5.93 5.19
N PRO A 93 -0.96 7.18 4.72
CA PRO A 93 -0.79 7.51 3.31
C PRO A 93 0.63 7.19 2.82
N PHE A 94 0.80 7.07 1.50
CA PHE A 94 2.12 7.00 0.88
C PHE A 94 2.95 8.25 1.24
N GLN A 95 4.24 8.06 1.51
CA GLN A 95 5.17 9.15 1.83
C GLN A 95 6.49 8.98 1.09
N LEU A 96 7.13 10.10 0.79
CA LEU A 96 8.50 10.15 0.30
C LEU A 96 9.40 10.40 1.50
N LEU A 97 10.25 9.47 1.87
CA LEU A 97 11.09 9.55 3.07
C LEU A 97 12.57 9.32 2.73
N PHE A 98 13.42 9.67 3.68
CA PHE A 98 14.84 9.35 3.63
C PHE A 98 15.11 8.12 4.50
N SER A 99 15.65 7.07 3.91
CA SER A 99 15.83 5.76 4.56
C SER A 99 16.78 5.79 5.75
N GLY A 100 17.73 6.74 5.78
CA GLY A 100 18.68 6.89 6.89
C GLY A 100 18.12 7.61 8.12
N ASP A 101 17.00 8.33 7.95
CA ASP A 101 16.25 8.96 9.04
C ASP A 101 14.86 9.33 8.55
N LEU A 102 13.88 8.48 8.85
CA LEU A 102 12.49 8.65 8.42
C LEU A 102 11.80 9.89 9.02
N GLU A 103 12.38 10.53 10.04
CA GLU A 103 11.83 11.77 10.62
C GLU A 103 12.36 13.03 9.92
N SER A 104 13.44 12.90 9.14
CA SER A 104 14.09 14.05 8.54
C SER A 104 13.26 14.72 7.44
N THR A 105 13.33 16.05 7.42
CA THR A 105 12.82 16.92 6.35
C THR A 105 13.94 17.64 5.59
N GLY A 106 15.21 17.38 5.93
CA GLY A 106 16.38 18.10 5.40
C GLY A 106 17.17 17.34 4.34
N TYR A 107 16.84 16.07 4.11
CA TYR A 107 17.51 15.20 3.13
C TYR A 107 16.64 14.96 1.91
N TYR A 108 17.25 14.51 0.82
CA TYR A 108 16.50 14.01 -0.33
C TYR A 108 15.84 12.69 0.00
N ALA A 109 14.60 12.52 -0.46
CA ALA A 109 13.90 11.25 -0.39
C ALA A 109 14.63 10.23 -1.27
N ASP A 110 14.80 9.02 -0.75
CA ASP A 110 15.32 7.85 -1.47
C ASP A 110 14.36 6.65 -1.39
N LEU A 111 13.18 6.85 -0.79
CA LEU A 111 12.20 5.82 -0.50
C LEU A 111 10.77 6.35 -0.64
N VAL A 112 9.91 5.59 -1.32
CA VAL A 112 8.47 5.62 -1.13
C VAL A 112 8.11 4.64 -0.01
N PHE A 113 7.46 5.15 1.03
CA PHE A 113 7.14 4.44 2.26
C PHE A 113 5.63 4.39 2.49
N LEU A 114 5.12 3.23 2.89
CA LEU A 114 3.70 3.00 3.12
C LEU A 114 3.48 2.07 4.31
N SER A 115 2.90 2.58 5.42
CA SER A 115 2.36 1.70 6.46
C SER A 115 0.99 1.15 6.04
N ILE A 116 0.82 -0.17 6.14
CA ILE A 116 -0.46 -0.87 5.90
C ILE A 116 -1.10 -1.36 7.21
N GLY A 117 -0.65 -0.85 8.36
CA GLY A 117 -1.18 -1.20 9.68
C GLY A 117 -0.62 -2.52 10.21
N ARG A 118 -1.25 -3.07 11.26
CA ARG A 118 -0.71 -4.18 12.08
C ARG A 118 -1.57 -5.46 12.08
N THR A 119 -2.56 -5.55 11.20
CA THR A 119 -3.50 -6.68 11.17
C THR A 119 -2.87 -7.93 10.56
N GLU A 120 -3.45 -9.11 10.81
CA GLU A 120 -3.03 -10.36 10.14
C GLU A 120 -3.18 -10.28 8.61
N GLU A 121 -4.15 -9.52 8.13
CA GLU A 121 -4.29 -9.24 6.70
C GLU A 121 -3.15 -8.37 6.16
N ALA A 122 -2.74 -7.33 6.91
CA ALA A 122 -1.58 -6.52 6.57
C ALA A 122 -0.30 -7.37 6.53
N ARG A 123 -0.15 -8.31 7.48
CA ARG A 123 0.92 -9.31 7.46
C ARG A 123 0.90 -10.15 6.19
N ALA A 124 -0.25 -10.74 5.85
CA ALA A 124 -0.38 -11.59 4.66
C ALA A 124 -0.07 -10.82 3.37
N VAL A 125 -0.50 -9.56 3.26
CA VAL A 125 -0.15 -8.67 2.15
C VAL A 125 1.36 -8.36 2.15
N CYS A 126 1.96 -8.10 3.31
CA CYS A 126 3.40 -7.85 3.44
C CYS A 126 4.24 -9.06 2.98
N GLU A 127 3.84 -10.27 3.41
CA GLU A 127 4.46 -11.53 2.98
C GLU A 127 4.30 -11.74 1.46
N ALA A 128 3.13 -11.42 0.90
CA ALA A 128 2.90 -11.48 -0.54
C ALA A 128 3.77 -10.46 -1.31
N VAL A 129 3.95 -9.24 -0.80
CA VAL A 129 4.88 -8.25 -1.37
C VAL A 129 6.30 -8.80 -1.38
N ASN A 130 6.78 -9.35 -0.27
CA ASN A 130 8.13 -9.93 -0.20
C ASN A 130 8.29 -11.15 -1.10
N PHE A 131 7.27 -12.00 -1.20
CA PHE A 131 7.30 -13.12 -2.15
C PHE A 131 7.44 -12.62 -3.59
N GLN A 132 6.68 -11.59 -3.98
CA GLN A 132 6.75 -11.01 -5.32
C GLN A 132 8.04 -10.20 -5.59
N ALA A 133 8.68 -9.65 -4.55
CA ALA A 133 9.89 -8.84 -4.68
C ALA A 133 11.18 -9.64 -4.57
N GLN A 134 11.18 -10.72 -3.77
CA GLN A 134 12.39 -11.44 -3.35
C GLN A 134 12.29 -12.96 -3.55
N GLY A 135 11.12 -13.48 -3.96
CA GLY A 135 10.89 -14.91 -4.13
C GLY A 135 10.80 -15.71 -2.83
N LYS A 136 10.67 -15.03 -1.68
CA LYS A 136 10.56 -15.66 -0.36
C LYS A 136 9.48 -14.98 0.48
N PRO A 137 8.57 -15.75 1.11
CA PRO A 137 7.67 -15.19 2.11
C PRO A 137 8.44 -14.98 3.43
N GLY A 138 8.02 -13.99 4.21
CA GLY A 138 8.65 -13.62 5.47
C GLY A 138 8.63 -12.11 5.66
N VAL A 139 8.63 -11.67 6.91
CA VAL A 139 8.67 -10.24 7.24
C VAL A 139 9.69 -10.05 8.34
N ASP A 140 10.78 -9.37 7.99
CA ASP A 140 11.79 -8.98 8.97
C ASP A 140 11.28 -7.80 9.78
N GLU A 141 11.48 -7.84 11.09
CA GLU A 141 11.22 -6.70 11.97
C GLU A 141 12.49 -5.88 12.12
N ILE A 142 12.39 -4.57 11.95
CA ILE A 142 13.54 -3.69 12.18
C ILE A 142 13.87 -3.67 13.68
N PRO A 143 15.12 -3.88 14.09
CA PRO A 143 15.50 -3.72 15.49
C PRO A 143 15.36 -2.28 16.00
N THR A 144 14.82 -2.09 17.20
CA THR A 144 14.62 -0.77 17.84
C THR A 144 15.92 0.05 17.98
N VAL A 145 17.09 -0.61 18.02
CA VAL A 145 18.40 0.06 18.07
C VAL A 145 18.68 0.96 16.86
N PHE A 146 18.04 0.69 15.71
CA PHE A 146 18.20 1.51 14.52
C PHE A 146 17.27 2.74 14.52
N GLY A 147 16.27 2.80 15.40
CA GLY A 147 15.31 3.90 15.45
C GLY A 147 14.71 4.19 14.07
N SER A 148 14.79 5.44 13.63
CA SER A 148 14.27 5.88 12.32
C SER A 148 15.15 5.51 11.12
N ASP A 149 16.31 4.86 11.31
CA ASP A 149 17.18 4.41 10.21
C ASP A 149 16.74 3.03 9.71
N VAL A 150 16.07 2.99 8.56
CA VAL A 150 15.58 1.74 7.95
C VAL A 150 16.50 1.18 6.88
N ARG A 151 17.68 1.76 6.64
CA ARG A 151 18.66 1.22 5.68
C ARG A 151 19.01 -0.26 5.89
N PRO A 152 19.09 -0.79 7.13
CA PRO A 152 19.39 -2.21 7.34
C PRO A 152 18.34 -3.18 6.77
N VAL A 153 17.07 -2.74 6.63
CA VAL A 153 15.97 -3.56 6.11
C VAL A 153 15.58 -3.19 4.67
N VAL A 154 15.92 -1.97 4.21
CA VAL A 154 15.67 -1.46 2.85
C VAL A 154 16.85 -1.81 1.90
N VAL A 155 17.24 -3.08 1.86
CA VAL A 155 18.42 -3.54 1.08
C VAL A 155 18.12 -3.85 -0.38
N ARG A 156 16.84 -3.96 -0.75
CA ARG A 156 16.36 -4.24 -2.12
C ARG A 156 15.61 -3.04 -2.70
N GLU A 157 15.35 -3.08 -4.00
CA GLU A 157 14.53 -2.09 -4.72
C GLU A 157 13.14 -1.92 -4.13
N SER A 158 12.49 -3.03 -3.73
CA SER A 158 11.19 -3.00 -3.07
C SER A 158 11.07 -4.16 -2.10
N GLY A 159 10.16 -4.03 -1.15
CA GLY A 159 9.90 -5.07 -0.17
C GLY A 159 8.90 -4.61 0.88
N CYS A 160 8.82 -5.40 1.93
CA CYS A 160 8.03 -5.11 3.09
C CYS A 160 8.76 -5.55 4.36
N PHE A 161 8.60 -4.81 5.44
CA PHE A 161 9.16 -5.14 6.76
C PHE A 161 8.16 -4.76 7.84
N ARG A 162 8.44 -5.16 9.09
CA ARG A 162 7.64 -4.79 10.25
C ARG A 162 8.38 -3.74 11.07
N MET A 163 7.67 -2.69 11.47
CA MET A 163 8.20 -1.59 12.27
C MET A 163 8.46 -2.03 13.72
N HIS A 164 9.47 -1.44 14.37
CA HIS A 164 9.77 -1.68 15.80
C HIS A 164 8.69 -1.09 16.74
N ASP A 165 8.89 -1.28 18.04
CA ASP A 165 7.99 -0.90 19.15
C ASP A 165 7.64 0.60 19.25
N VAL A 166 8.36 1.47 18.54
CA VAL A 166 8.25 2.94 18.67
C VAL A 166 7.48 3.54 17.49
N GLY A 167 7.54 2.92 16.30
CA GLY A 167 6.98 3.52 15.09
C GLY A 167 7.80 4.72 14.59
N VAL A 168 7.20 5.47 13.66
CA VAL A 168 7.74 6.70 13.07
C VAL A 168 6.62 7.72 13.02
N SER A 169 6.83 8.88 13.63
CA SER A 169 5.77 9.89 13.77
C SER A 169 5.19 10.31 12.42
N GLY A 170 3.86 10.13 12.31
CA GLY A 170 3.07 10.46 11.13
C GLY A 170 3.27 9.54 9.91
N ALA A 171 4.09 8.48 10.01
CA ALA A 171 4.40 7.57 8.89
C ALA A 171 4.09 6.10 9.17
N ALA A 172 4.32 5.64 10.40
CA ALA A 172 3.99 4.28 10.83
C ALA A 172 3.79 4.24 12.35
N ALA A 173 2.81 3.48 12.82
CA ALA A 173 2.72 3.13 14.23
C ALA A 173 3.69 1.99 14.57
N SER A 174 3.78 1.68 15.86
CA SER A 174 4.54 0.52 16.32
C SER A 174 3.99 -0.77 15.74
N HIS A 175 4.90 -1.66 15.32
CA HIS A 175 4.57 -2.95 14.70
C HIS A 175 3.74 -2.91 13.42
N ASP A 176 3.60 -1.75 12.79
CA ASP A 176 2.97 -1.68 11.48
C ASP A 176 3.82 -2.44 10.44
N TYR A 177 3.14 -3.14 9.54
CA TYR A 177 3.73 -3.66 8.33
C TYR A 177 3.91 -2.49 7.35
N VAL A 178 5.11 -2.38 6.79
CA VAL A 178 5.53 -1.27 5.95
C VAL A 178 5.98 -1.79 4.61
N VAL A 179 5.28 -1.40 3.55
CA VAL A 179 5.69 -1.61 2.17
C VAL A 179 6.58 -0.44 1.73
N TYR A 180 7.65 -0.73 1.01
CA TYR A 180 8.57 0.28 0.53
C TYR A 180 9.02 0.04 -0.91
N THR A 181 9.44 1.11 -1.58
CA THR A 181 10.12 1.07 -2.88
C THR A 181 11.14 2.19 -2.97
N ARG A 182 12.37 1.89 -3.38
CA ARG A 182 13.45 2.87 -3.51
C ARG A 182 13.21 3.77 -4.73
N LEU A 183 13.69 5.02 -4.63
CA LEU A 183 13.64 6.02 -5.70
C LEU A 183 14.80 5.89 -6.70
#